data_AF-A0A7I4YS02-F1
#
_entry.id   AF-A0A7I4YS02-F1
#
_cell.length_a   1.000
_cell.length_b   1.000
_cell.length_c   1.000
_cell.angle_alpha   90.00
_cell.angle_beta   90.00
_cell.angle_gamma   90.00
#
_symmetry.space_group_name_H-M   'P 1'
#
loop_
_entity.id
_entity.type
_entity.pdbx_description
1 polymer ?
#
loop_
_entity_poly.entity_id
_entity_poly.type
_entity_poly.pdbx_seq_one_letter_code
_entity_poly.pdbx_strand_id
1 'polypeptide(L)'
;MTINPKSTNLPMNSAPPNITMTPSIMGPFKLVLRWSGLDLSEASVAQSGWLKTIRMIVVCIFICLPIFIKSLLLILFDTRPMSLEWATILVLAFMALNGLSSALCVIAWTKSRFLPKLQEKLAKVQNQRSPLCGKTCLTGTYRKIVIGTAAFMILWFGSSMRGILYEGEITNSSEPFHMGYPLNIATLYGLDPIVSLLIGFVSSLALLMYVLVYAHVTREWAAFNEDLSNASRIKQLAAQGLLQKLSKRQVELLRLVKFVSEKTELFASLSTAFGALTFAVGLYQIAAFSKEMTLVMNIFTFLWLNCGMIVVIITHKQPSQIQIEINNTAQLLLAADYSQISKDNEVWKICQSMVDRALHSSTEMYFLRAYAMDQYFSHKVLFIAPNVGSLMVMLKKMGVE
;
A
#
# COMPACT_ATOMS: atom_id res chain seq x y z
N MET A 1 -5.80 72.47 22.51
CA MET A 1 -4.95 71.31 22.12
C MET A 1 -4.79 70.44 23.35
N THR A 2 -5.66 69.43 23.48
CA THR A 2 -5.65 68.47 24.58
C THR A 2 -6.36 67.23 24.05
N ILE A 3 -5.58 66.24 23.62
CA ILE A 3 -6.07 64.97 23.07
C ILE A 3 -6.32 64.04 24.26
N ASN A 4 -7.56 63.61 24.41
CA ASN A 4 -8.01 62.63 25.39
C ASN A 4 -7.82 61.21 24.82
N PRO A 5 -7.03 60.31 25.45
CA PRO A 5 -6.83 58.96 24.93
C PRO A 5 -7.98 58.05 25.37
N LYS A 6 -8.85 57.69 24.43
CA LYS A 6 -9.80 56.57 24.61
C LYS A 6 -9.01 55.26 24.61
N SER A 7 -9.02 54.58 25.74
CA SER A 7 -8.58 53.21 25.94
C SER A 7 -9.40 52.25 25.07
N THR A 8 -8.80 51.73 23.99
CA THR A 8 -9.38 50.61 23.25
C THR A 8 -8.86 49.31 23.87
N ASN A 9 -9.61 48.79 24.83
CA ASN A 9 -9.41 47.45 25.37
C ASN A 9 -9.60 46.42 24.26
N LEU A 10 -8.52 45.79 23.80
CA LEU A 10 -8.57 44.58 22.98
C LEU A 10 -8.97 43.41 23.88
N PRO A 11 -10.05 42.65 23.59
CA PRO A 11 -10.39 41.46 24.36
C PRO A 11 -9.36 40.36 24.07
N MET A 12 -8.42 40.22 24.98
CA MET A 12 -7.54 39.07 25.15
C MET A 12 -8.38 37.95 25.77
N ASN A 13 -8.98 37.10 24.93
CA ASN A 13 -9.37 35.71 25.20
C ASN A 13 -10.32 35.21 24.10
N SER A 14 -9.75 34.70 23.02
CA SER A 14 -10.41 33.66 22.24
C SER A 14 -9.45 32.49 22.16
N ALA A 15 -9.76 31.44 22.93
CA ALA A 15 -9.17 30.13 22.69
C ALA A 15 -9.40 29.80 21.20
N PRO A 16 -8.38 29.35 20.45
CA PRO A 16 -8.58 29.01 19.05
C PRO A 16 -9.63 27.89 18.98
N PRO A 17 -10.58 27.96 18.04
CA PRO A 17 -11.60 26.95 17.89
C PRO A 17 -10.91 25.61 17.67
N ASN A 18 -11.22 24.66 18.55
CA ASN A 18 -10.78 23.27 18.46
C ASN A 18 -11.53 22.63 17.28
N ILE A 19 -11.14 22.98 16.06
CA ILE A 19 -11.64 22.35 14.85
C ILE A 19 -10.95 20.99 14.80
N THR A 20 -11.51 20.00 15.50
CA THR A 20 -11.21 18.58 15.29
C THR A 20 -11.75 18.16 13.93
N MET A 21 -11.13 18.64 12.85
CA MET A 21 -11.29 18.05 11.53
C MET A 21 -10.58 16.70 11.58
N THR A 22 -11.33 15.64 11.88
CA THR A 22 -10.82 14.28 11.74
C THR A 22 -10.41 14.07 10.28
N PRO A 23 -9.11 13.86 9.98
CA PRO A 23 -8.63 13.78 8.62
C PRO A 23 -9.25 12.56 7.93
N SER A 24 -10.00 12.76 6.84
CA SER A 24 -10.52 11.65 6.04
C SER A 24 -9.39 11.07 5.18
N ILE A 25 -8.68 10.07 5.71
CA ILE A 25 -7.54 9.41 5.02
C ILE A 25 -7.95 8.88 3.65
N MET A 26 -9.16 8.33 3.57
CA MET A 26 -9.69 7.68 2.36
C MET A 26 -10.42 8.63 1.41
N GLY A 27 -10.76 9.84 1.85
CA GLY A 27 -11.45 10.85 1.05
C GLY A 27 -12.68 10.28 0.30
N PRO A 28 -12.77 10.43 -1.03
CA PRO A 28 -13.88 9.92 -1.84
C PRO A 28 -13.96 8.39 -1.89
N PHE A 29 -12.85 7.69 -1.66
CA PHE A 29 -12.81 6.23 -1.72
C PHE A 29 -13.41 5.53 -0.50
N LYS A 30 -13.81 6.29 0.53
CA LYS A 30 -14.59 5.74 1.65
C LYS A 30 -15.88 5.09 1.16
N LEU A 31 -16.50 5.66 0.11
CA LEU A 31 -17.70 5.10 -0.49
C LEU A 31 -17.39 3.79 -1.22
N VAL A 32 -16.26 3.73 -1.94
CA VAL A 32 -15.80 2.51 -2.63
C VAL A 32 -15.54 1.38 -1.62
N LEU A 33 -14.88 1.66 -0.49
CA LEU A 33 -14.68 0.66 0.57
C LEU A 33 -16.01 0.19 1.16
N ARG A 34 -16.93 1.10 1.45
CA ARG A 34 -18.24 0.74 2.03
C ARG A 34 -19.07 -0.11 1.09
N TRP A 35 -18.98 0.14 -0.22
CA TRP A 35 -19.70 -0.59 -1.25
C TRP A 35 -18.98 -1.87 -1.69
N SER A 36 -17.70 -2.05 -1.33
CA SER A 36 -16.91 -3.24 -1.67
C SER A 36 -17.42 -4.54 -1.05
N GLY A 37 -18.26 -4.46 -0.01
CA GLY A 37 -18.70 -5.65 0.76
C GLY A 37 -17.64 -6.23 1.70
N LEU A 38 -16.41 -5.69 1.70
CA LEU A 38 -15.27 -6.11 2.54
C LEU A 38 -15.11 -5.27 3.82
N ASP A 39 -15.98 -4.29 4.03
CA ASP A 39 -15.94 -3.42 5.21
C ASP A 39 -16.60 -4.07 6.42
N LEU A 40 -15.77 -4.63 7.31
CA LEU A 40 -16.19 -5.20 8.60
C LEU A 40 -16.10 -4.20 9.76
N SER A 41 -15.94 -2.89 9.48
CA SER A 41 -15.83 -1.88 10.53
C SER A 41 -17.09 -1.81 11.42
N GLU A 42 -18.28 -1.94 10.84
CA GLU A 42 -19.55 -1.92 11.58
C GLU A 42 -19.77 -3.21 12.40
N ALA A 43 -19.32 -4.37 11.90
CA ALA A 43 -19.37 -5.66 12.59
C ALA A 43 -18.46 -5.71 13.84
N SER A 44 -17.42 -4.88 13.87
CA SER A 44 -16.51 -4.77 15.01
C SER A 44 -17.06 -3.90 16.16
N VAL A 45 -18.27 -3.33 16.04
CA VAL A 45 -18.92 -2.51 17.07
C VAL A 45 -19.81 -3.39 17.93
N ALA A 46 -19.57 -3.38 19.25
CA ALA A 46 -20.30 -4.18 20.24
C ALA A 46 -21.82 -3.92 20.29
N GLN A 47 -22.30 -2.81 19.71
CA GLN A 47 -23.72 -2.47 19.56
C GLN A 47 -24.34 -2.89 18.22
N SER A 48 -23.58 -3.54 17.33
CA SER A 48 -24.14 -4.02 16.07
C SER A 48 -25.04 -5.24 16.31
N GLY A 49 -26.28 -5.17 15.83
CA GLY A 49 -27.20 -6.31 15.92
C GLY A 49 -26.58 -7.55 15.26
N TRP A 50 -26.61 -8.69 15.96
CA TRP A 50 -26.01 -9.96 15.55
C TRP A 50 -26.32 -10.34 14.08
N LEU A 51 -27.56 -10.10 13.64
CA LEU A 51 -28.01 -10.35 12.26
C LEU A 51 -27.23 -9.55 11.20
N LYS A 52 -26.87 -8.30 11.51
CA LYS A 52 -26.12 -7.41 10.61
C LYS A 52 -24.67 -7.87 10.46
N THR A 53 -24.07 -8.32 11.57
CA THR A 53 -22.72 -8.88 11.59
C THR A 53 -22.64 -10.18 10.79
N ILE A 54 -23.63 -11.08 10.94
CA ILE A 54 -23.73 -12.30 10.13
C ILE A 54 -23.84 -11.95 8.65
N ARG A 55 -24.74 -11.03 8.28
CA ARG A 55 -24.91 -10.62 6.88
C ARG A 55 -23.60 -10.11 6.27
N MET A 56 -22.83 -9.30 6.99
CA MET A 56 -21.54 -8.80 6.51
C MET A 56 -20.50 -9.90 6.34
N ILE A 57 -20.44 -10.85 7.29
CA ILE A 57 -19.53 -12.00 7.21
C ILE A 57 -19.91 -12.89 6.01
N VAL A 58 -21.20 -13.14 5.79
CA VAL A 58 -21.68 -13.93 4.65
C VAL A 58 -21.30 -13.27 3.32
N VAL A 59 -21.45 -11.94 3.21
CA VAL A 59 -21.02 -11.20 2.00
C VAL A 59 -19.51 -11.30 1.79
N CYS A 60 -18.69 -11.18 2.85
CA CYS A 60 -17.25 -11.38 2.76
C CYS A 60 -16.88 -12.80 2.31
N ILE A 61 -17.54 -13.83 2.85
CA ILE A 61 -17.33 -15.22 2.44
C ILE A 61 -17.71 -15.40 0.97
N PHE A 62 -18.82 -14.81 0.53
CA PHE A 62 -19.27 -14.88 -0.86
C PHE A 62 -18.29 -14.19 -1.84
N ILE A 63 -17.54 -13.19 -1.40
CA ILE A 63 -16.49 -12.54 -2.19
C ILE A 63 -15.18 -13.34 -2.16
N CYS A 64 -14.76 -13.83 -0.99
CA CYS A 64 -13.49 -14.52 -0.82
C CYS A 64 -13.52 -15.96 -1.37
N LEU A 65 -14.65 -16.66 -1.28
CA LEU A 65 -14.76 -18.06 -1.68
C LEU A 65 -14.52 -18.26 -3.19
N PRO A 66 -15.12 -17.48 -4.11
CA PRO A 66 -14.82 -17.60 -5.54
C PRO A 66 -13.37 -17.28 -5.87
N ILE A 67 -12.79 -16.27 -5.22
CA ILE A 67 -11.37 -15.92 -5.40
C ILE A 67 -10.48 -17.09 -4.95
N PHE A 68 -10.78 -17.66 -3.77
CA PHE A 68 -10.05 -18.80 -3.24
C PHE A 68 -10.16 -20.04 -4.13
N ILE A 69 -11.37 -20.39 -4.57
CA ILE A 69 -11.61 -21.50 -5.50
C ILE A 69 -10.82 -21.26 -6.79
N LYS A 70 -10.86 -20.06 -7.37
CA LYS A 70 -10.09 -19.73 -8.58
C LYS A 70 -8.58 -19.87 -8.35
N SER A 71 -8.05 -19.35 -7.24
CA SER A 71 -6.63 -19.52 -6.88
C SER A 71 -6.25 -20.99 -6.74
N LEU A 72 -7.11 -21.80 -6.10
CA LEU A 72 -6.89 -23.23 -5.92
C LEU A 72 -6.90 -23.97 -7.25
N LEU A 73 -7.89 -23.70 -8.11
CA LEU A 73 -8.00 -24.30 -9.44
C LEU A 73 -6.77 -23.97 -10.30
N LEU A 74 -6.28 -22.73 -10.26
CA LEU A 74 -5.07 -22.33 -10.99
C LEU A 74 -3.80 -23.05 -10.48
N ILE A 75 -3.70 -23.33 -9.17
CA ILE A 75 -2.54 -24.04 -8.60
C ILE A 75 -2.61 -25.55 -8.87
N LEU A 76 -3.80 -26.12 -8.81
CA LEU A 76 -4.02 -27.56 -8.99
C LEU A 76 -4.14 -27.98 -10.46
N PHE A 77 -4.10 -27.02 -11.39
CA PHE A 77 -4.24 -27.35 -12.80
C PHE A 77 -3.01 -28.12 -13.29
N ASP A 78 -3.25 -29.39 -13.64
CA ASP A 78 -2.19 -30.28 -14.10
C ASP A 78 -1.72 -29.87 -15.48
N THR A 79 -0.49 -29.36 -15.53
CA THR A 79 0.19 -28.97 -16.77
C THR A 79 1.61 -29.48 -16.73
N ARG A 80 2.11 -29.82 -17.92
CA ARG A 80 3.51 -30.23 -18.06
C ARG A 80 4.42 -29.12 -17.52
N PRO A 81 5.28 -29.42 -16.52
CA PRO A 81 6.21 -28.44 -15.97
C PRO A 81 7.05 -27.79 -17.07
N MET A 82 7.44 -26.54 -16.85
CA MET A 82 8.23 -25.75 -17.80
C MET A 82 7.59 -25.53 -19.18
N SER A 83 6.32 -25.88 -19.40
CA SER A 83 5.59 -25.55 -20.64
C SER A 83 5.08 -24.10 -20.67
N LEU A 84 4.64 -23.65 -21.84
CA LEU A 84 4.05 -22.31 -22.03
C LEU A 84 2.74 -22.15 -21.22
N GLU A 85 1.91 -23.19 -21.22
CA GLU A 85 0.66 -23.23 -20.47
C GLU A 85 0.92 -23.14 -18.97
N TRP A 86 1.88 -23.92 -18.48
CA TRP A 86 2.33 -23.89 -17.09
C TRP A 86 2.79 -22.50 -16.65
N ALA A 87 3.63 -21.84 -17.46
CA ALA A 87 4.11 -20.50 -17.16
C ALA A 87 2.97 -19.46 -17.12
N THR A 88 2.02 -19.57 -18.05
CA THR A 88 0.86 -18.67 -18.11
C THR A 88 -0.04 -18.84 -16.89
N ILE A 89 -0.29 -20.09 -16.49
CA ILE A 89 -1.11 -20.40 -15.32
C ILE A 89 -0.44 -19.92 -14.04
N LEU A 90 0.89 -20.08 -13.91
CA LEU A 90 1.62 -19.58 -12.75
C LEU A 90 1.56 -18.05 -12.61
N VAL A 91 1.70 -17.30 -13.71
CA VAL A 91 1.53 -15.84 -13.71
C VAL A 91 0.17 -15.45 -13.14
N LEU A 92 -0.90 -16.10 -13.61
CA LEU A 92 -2.27 -15.85 -13.16
C LEU A 92 -2.49 -16.34 -11.72
N ALA A 93 -1.92 -17.48 -11.34
CA ALA A 93 -2.02 -18.06 -10.01
C ALA A 93 -1.40 -17.13 -8.95
N PHE A 94 -0.18 -16.65 -9.18
CA PHE A 94 0.49 -15.73 -8.26
C PHE A 94 -0.26 -14.41 -8.12
N MET A 95 -0.79 -13.86 -9.22
CA MET A 95 -1.60 -12.63 -9.15
C MET A 95 -2.97 -12.87 -8.48
N ALA A 96 -3.56 -14.05 -8.64
CA ALA A 96 -4.79 -14.43 -7.94
C ALA A 96 -4.54 -14.59 -6.43
N LEU A 97 -3.43 -15.22 -6.03
CA LEU A 97 -2.99 -15.32 -4.64
C LEU A 97 -2.71 -13.94 -4.03
N ASN A 98 -2.13 -13.02 -4.80
CA ASN A 98 -1.99 -11.64 -4.37
C ASN A 98 -3.35 -10.98 -4.12
N GLY A 99 -4.34 -11.21 -4.98
CA GLY A 99 -5.69 -10.68 -4.77
C GLY A 99 -6.44 -11.31 -3.60
N LEU A 100 -6.28 -12.62 -3.37
CA LEU A 100 -6.78 -13.28 -2.17
C LEU A 100 -6.15 -12.69 -0.90
N SER A 101 -4.82 -12.55 -0.90
CA SER A 101 -4.07 -11.95 0.21
C SER A 101 -4.51 -10.51 0.46
N SER A 102 -4.75 -9.75 -0.61
CA SER A 102 -5.29 -8.39 -0.55
C SER A 102 -6.67 -8.34 0.08
N ALA A 103 -7.57 -9.28 -0.28
CA ALA A 103 -8.91 -9.40 0.30
C ALA A 103 -8.84 -9.63 1.80
N LEU A 104 -8.03 -10.60 2.23
CA LEU A 104 -7.83 -10.93 3.63
C LEU A 104 -7.23 -9.76 4.41
N CYS A 105 -6.30 -9.01 3.82
CA CYS A 105 -5.71 -7.82 4.43
C CYS A 105 -6.75 -6.70 4.60
N VAL A 106 -7.58 -6.42 3.59
CA VAL A 106 -8.65 -5.41 3.70
C VAL A 106 -9.63 -5.78 4.81
N ILE A 107 -10.07 -7.05 4.85
CA ILE A 107 -10.94 -7.59 5.91
C ILE A 107 -10.27 -7.42 7.29
N ALA A 108 -8.99 -7.75 7.42
CA ALA A 108 -8.27 -7.61 8.68
C ALA A 108 -8.13 -6.14 9.12
N TRP A 109 -7.87 -5.23 8.18
CA TRP A 109 -7.76 -3.79 8.44
C TRP A 109 -9.09 -3.17 8.85
N THR A 110 -10.19 -3.54 8.18
CA THR A 110 -11.54 -3.03 8.50
C THR A 110 -12.04 -3.60 9.83
N LYS A 111 -11.88 -4.91 10.06
CA LYS A 111 -12.22 -5.59 11.33
C LYS A 111 -11.46 -5.01 12.52
N SER A 112 -10.16 -4.75 12.37
CA SER A 112 -9.32 -4.21 13.46
C SER A 112 -9.53 -2.71 13.74
N ARG A 113 -10.39 -2.05 12.94
CA ARG A 113 -10.56 -0.59 12.88
C ARG A 113 -9.25 0.16 12.70
N PHE A 114 -8.40 -0.36 11.81
CA PHE A 114 -7.11 0.24 11.52
C PHE A 114 -7.24 1.71 11.10
N LEU A 115 -8.10 2.00 10.10
CA LEU A 115 -8.29 3.35 9.57
C LEU A 115 -8.78 4.35 10.64
N PRO A 116 -9.86 4.09 11.42
CA PRO A 116 -10.27 5.01 12.49
C PRO A 116 -9.21 5.26 13.55
N LYS A 117 -8.50 4.22 13.99
CA LYS A 117 -7.40 4.36 14.98
C LYS A 117 -6.24 5.18 14.42
N LEU A 118 -5.95 5.01 13.13
CA LEU A 118 -4.95 5.81 12.43
C LEU A 118 -5.38 7.28 12.35
N GLN A 119 -6.63 7.56 12.01
CA GLN A 119 -7.19 8.93 11.96
C GLN A 119 -7.11 9.63 13.32
N GLU A 120 -7.41 8.91 14.41
CA GLU A 120 -7.31 9.46 15.76
C GLU A 120 -5.86 9.82 16.12
N LYS A 121 -4.91 8.91 15.84
CA LYS A 121 -3.48 9.18 16.05
C LYS A 121 -2.96 10.31 15.15
N LEU A 122 -3.42 10.37 13.90
CA LEU A 122 -3.05 11.42 12.95
C LEU A 122 -3.59 12.79 13.40
N ALA A 123 -4.84 12.85 13.87
CA ALA A 123 -5.43 14.08 14.41
C ALA A 123 -4.66 14.60 15.63
N LYS A 124 -4.20 13.70 16.53
CA LYS A 124 -3.34 14.06 17.68
C LYS A 124 -2.04 14.74 17.23
N VAL A 125 -1.40 14.22 16.19
CA VAL A 125 -0.17 14.80 15.61
C VAL A 125 -0.47 16.11 14.88
N GLN A 126 -1.56 16.19 14.12
CA GLN A 126 -1.94 17.39 13.37
C GLN A 126 -2.29 18.57 14.28
N ASN A 127 -2.91 18.31 15.44
CA ASN A 127 -3.19 19.34 16.44
C ASN A 127 -1.91 19.98 17.03
N GLN A 128 -0.74 19.36 16.83
CA GLN A 128 0.56 19.87 17.28
C GLN A 128 1.29 20.70 16.21
N ARG A 129 0.72 20.83 14.99
CA ARG A 129 1.33 21.53 13.85
C ARG A 129 1.37 23.05 14.04
N SER A 130 2.39 23.69 13.47
CA SER A 130 2.46 25.15 13.37
C SER A 130 1.53 25.67 12.25
N PRO A 131 0.87 26.83 12.40
CA PRO A 131 -0.09 27.35 11.41
C PRO A 131 0.51 27.70 10.03
N LEU A 132 1.84 27.71 9.90
CA LEU A 132 2.57 28.16 8.71
C LEU A 132 2.71 27.11 7.59
N CYS A 133 2.36 25.85 7.85
CA CYS A 133 2.71 24.77 6.94
C CYS A 133 1.61 24.51 5.89
N GLY A 134 1.98 24.67 4.61
CA GLY A 134 1.08 24.67 3.46
C GLY A 134 0.30 23.37 3.28
N LYS A 135 -0.90 23.48 2.68
CA LYS A 135 -1.69 22.32 2.22
C LYS A 135 -1.09 21.81 0.90
N THR A 136 -0.18 20.86 0.94
CA THR A 136 0.21 20.13 -0.27
C THR A 136 -0.98 19.34 -0.81
N CYS A 137 -1.24 19.48 -2.12
CA CYS A 137 -2.44 19.00 -2.76
C CYS A 137 -2.32 17.50 -3.11
N LEU A 138 -3.06 16.62 -2.40
CA LEU A 138 -3.07 15.17 -2.68
C LEU A 138 -3.71 14.81 -4.04
N THR A 139 -4.32 15.75 -4.74
CA THR A 139 -5.12 15.52 -5.97
C THR A 139 -4.32 14.78 -7.06
N GLY A 140 -3.01 15.03 -7.17
CA GLY A 140 -2.14 14.30 -8.10
C GLY A 140 -1.97 12.82 -7.75
N THR A 141 -1.93 12.47 -6.47
CA THR A 141 -1.86 11.09 -5.98
C THR A 141 -3.19 10.37 -6.22
N TYR A 142 -4.32 11.02 -5.92
CA TYR A 142 -5.66 10.48 -6.19
C TYR A 142 -5.84 10.12 -7.67
N ARG A 143 -5.47 11.03 -8.59
CA ARG A 143 -5.59 10.80 -10.04
C ARG A 143 -4.78 9.60 -10.51
N LYS A 144 -3.52 9.48 -10.06
CA LYS A 144 -2.65 8.34 -10.41
C LYS A 144 -3.23 7.01 -9.96
N ILE A 145 -3.84 6.97 -8.76
CA ILE A 145 -4.42 5.73 -8.23
C ILE A 145 -5.68 5.32 -9.00
N VAL A 146 -6.53 6.28 -9.39
CA VAL A 146 -7.72 5.98 -10.22
C VAL A 146 -7.30 5.36 -11.56
N ILE A 147 -6.33 5.98 -12.25
CA ILE A 147 -5.83 5.49 -13.54
C ILE A 147 -5.20 4.10 -13.37
N GLY A 148 -4.38 3.90 -12.34
CA GLY A 148 -3.75 2.61 -12.06
C GLY A 148 -4.77 1.51 -11.75
N THR A 149 -5.81 1.83 -10.97
CA THR A 149 -6.90 0.91 -10.65
C THR A 149 -7.66 0.49 -11.90
N ALA A 150 -8.01 1.45 -12.76
CA ALA A 150 -8.70 1.16 -14.02
C ALA A 150 -7.85 0.28 -14.94
N ALA A 151 -6.56 0.58 -15.09
CA ALA A 151 -5.64 -0.23 -15.91
C ALA A 151 -5.50 -1.66 -15.37
N PHE A 152 -5.39 -1.83 -14.05
CA PHE A 152 -5.27 -3.14 -13.43
C PHE A 152 -6.55 -3.98 -13.59
N MET A 153 -7.72 -3.35 -13.50
CA MET A 153 -9.01 -4.00 -13.76
C MET A 153 -9.15 -4.45 -15.21
N ILE A 154 -8.76 -3.61 -16.16
CA ILE A 154 -8.78 -3.94 -17.59
C ILE A 154 -7.84 -5.12 -17.88
N LEU A 155 -6.65 -5.14 -17.27
CA LEU A 155 -5.69 -6.23 -17.44
C LEU A 155 -6.26 -7.58 -16.95
N TRP A 156 -6.92 -7.60 -15.79
CA TRP A 156 -7.61 -8.79 -15.28
C TRP A 156 -8.74 -9.24 -16.19
N PHE A 157 -9.57 -8.30 -16.64
CA PHE A 157 -10.68 -8.59 -17.54
C PHE A 157 -10.19 -9.21 -18.85
N GLY A 158 -9.22 -8.57 -19.50
CA GLY A 158 -8.63 -9.07 -20.74
C GLY A 158 -7.96 -10.43 -20.57
N SER A 159 -7.35 -10.70 -19.41
CA SER A 159 -6.74 -12.01 -19.13
C SER A 159 -7.76 -13.12 -18.91
N SER A 160 -8.96 -12.81 -18.41
CA SER A 160 -10.06 -13.78 -18.32
C SER A 160 -10.66 -14.11 -19.69
N MET A 161 -10.55 -13.19 -20.66
CA MET A 161 -10.99 -13.40 -22.04
C MET A 161 -9.93 -14.15 -22.88
N ARG A 162 -8.97 -14.82 -22.23
CA ARG A 162 -7.86 -15.53 -22.88
C ARG A 162 -8.31 -16.51 -23.97
N GLY A 163 -9.33 -17.33 -23.74
CA GLY A 163 -9.79 -18.30 -24.76
C GLY A 163 -10.27 -17.60 -26.04
N ILE A 164 -11.08 -16.55 -25.88
CA ILE A 164 -11.60 -15.77 -27.01
C ILE A 164 -10.49 -14.97 -27.71
N LEU A 165 -9.54 -14.40 -26.95
CA LEU A 165 -8.52 -13.48 -27.46
C LEU A 165 -7.21 -14.16 -27.94
N TYR A 166 -6.81 -15.29 -27.37
CA TYR A 166 -5.54 -15.95 -27.68
C TYR A 166 -5.72 -17.14 -28.61
N GLU A 167 -6.82 -17.88 -28.47
CA GLU A 167 -7.10 -19.10 -29.23
C GLU A 167 -8.09 -18.85 -30.38
N GLY A 168 -8.79 -17.70 -30.39
CA GLY A 168 -9.71 -17.33 -31.47
C GLY A 168 -10.95 -18.23 -31.56
N GLU A 169 -11.13 -19.15 -30.60
CA GLU A 169 -12.33 -19.96 -30.46
C GLU A 169 -13.47 -19.06 -29.96
N ILE A 170 -14.25 -18.56 -30.93
CA ILE A 170 -15.63 -18.17 -30.64
C ILE A 170 -16.38 -19.49 -30.49
N THR A 171 -16.33 -20.09 -29.30
CA THR A 171 -17.31 -21.12 -28.94
C THR A 171 -18.67 -20.44 -28.90
N ASN A 172 -19.34 -20.38 -30.06
CA ASN A 172 -20.77 -20.13 -30.22
C ASN A 172 -21.59 -21.30 -29.65
N SER A 173 -21.15 -21.89 -28.54
CA SER A 173 -21.97 -22.80 -27.76
C SER A 173 -22.90 -21.92 -26.93
N SER A 174 -24.09 -21.68 -27.46
CA SER A 174 -25.30 -21.39 -26.69
C SER A 174 -25.69 -22.57 -25.78
N GLU A 175 -24.69 -23.32 -25.28
CA GLU A 175 -24.91 -24.39 -24.34
C GLU A 175 -25.25 -23.74 -23.00
N PRO A 176 -26.41 -24.08 -22.41
CA PRO A 176 -26.80 -23.57 -21.11
C PRO A 176 -25.71 -23.93 -20.09
N PHE A 177 -25.56 -23.07 -19.09
CA PHE A 177 -24.64 -23.24 -17.96
C PHE A 177 -24.76 -24.66 -17.36
N HIS A 178 -23.90 -25.58 -17.79
CA HIS A 178 -23.80 -26.91 -17.21
C HIS A 178 -22.80 -26.83 -16.06
N MET A 179 -23.33 -26.71 -14.84
CA MET A 179 -22.56 -26.92 -13.61
C MET A 179 -22.27 -28.43 -13.48
N GLY A 180 -21.41 -28.94 -14.35
CA GLY A 180 -20.98 -30.33 -14.36
C GLY A 180 -20.00 -30.58 -13.22
N TYR A 181 -20.25 -31.62 -12.43
CA TYR A 181 -19.28 -32.13 -11.46
C TYR A 181 -18.35 -33.11 -12.18
N PRO A 182 -17.02 -33.05 -12.03
CA PRO A 182 -16.26 -32.13 -11.15
C PRO A 182 -16.08 -30.72 -11.74
N LEU A 183 -15.92 -29.72 -10.86
CA LEU A 183 -15.60 -28.33 -11.20
C LEU A 183 -14.30 -28.24 -12.01
N ASN A 184 -14.42 -28.24 -13.33
CA ASN A 184 -13.32 -28.03 -14.27
C ASN A 184 -13.31 -26.57 -14.76
N ILE A 185 -12.14 -26.07 -15.21
CA ILE A 185 -11.97 -24.72 -15.79
C ILE A 185 -13.00 -24.46 -16.92
N ALA A 186 -13.37 -25.49 -17.68
CA ALA A 186 -14.40 -25.45 -18.71
C ALA A 186 -15.81 -25.05 -18.19
N THR A 187 -16.18 -25.42 -16.97
CA THR A 187 -17.49 -25.11 -16.37
C THR A 187 -17.59 -23.70 -15.77
N LEU A 188 -16.46 -23.00 -15.61
CA LEU A 188 -16.41 -21.65 -15.05
C LEU A 188 -16.45 -20.54 -16.12
N TYR A 189 -16.49 -20.89 -17.41
CA TYR A 189 -16.25 -19.95 -18.53
C TYR A 189 -17.11 -18.67 -18.49
N GLY A 190 -18.35 -18.75 -17.98
CA GLY A 190 -19.23 -17.57 -17.82
C GLY A 190 -18.96 -16.72 -16.57
N LEU A 191 -18.45 -17.31 -15.49
CA LEU A 191 -18.18 -16.63 -14.21
C LEU A 191 -16.73 -16.12 -14.11
N ASP A 192 -15.82 -16.66 -14.92
CA ASP A 192 -14.39 -16.36 -14.85
C ASP A 192 -14.06 -14.86 -15.02
N PRO A 193 -14.70 -14.11 -15.94
CA PRO A 193 -14.48 -12.67 -16.05
C PRO A 193 -14.95 -11.88 -14.83
N ILE A 194 -16.05 -12.31 -14.21
CA ILE A 194 -16.60 -11.68 -13.01
C ILE A 194 -15.65 -11.89 -11.84
N VAL A 195 -15.17 -13.13 -11.63
CA VAL A 195 -14.20 -13.42 -10.56
C VAL A 195 -12.88 -12.70 -10.80
N SER A 196 -12.41 -12.61 -12.05
CA SER A 196 -11.18 -11.89 -12.39
C SER A 196 -11.29 -10.39 -12.12
N LEU A 197 -12.41 -9.78 -12.48
CA LEU A 197 -12.71 -8.39 -12.12
C LEU A 197 -12.76 -8.20 -10.61
N LEU A 198 -13.35 -9.15 -9.87
CA LEU A 198 -13.39 -9.10 -8.41
C LEU A 198 -11.97 -9.15 -7.81
N ILE A 199 -11.10 -10.03 -8.31
CA ILE A 199 -9.68 -10.10 -7.90
C ILE A 199 -8.98 -8.76 -8.18
N GLY A 200 -9.16 -8.21 -9.38
CA GLY A 200 -8.62 -6.91 -9.77
C GLY A 200 -9.07 -5.79 -8.85
N PHE A 201 -10.36 -5.77 -8.49
CA PHE A 201 -10.98 -4.74 -7.68
C PHE A 201 -10.44 -4.77 -6.26
N VAL A 202 -10.42 -5.97 -5.66
CA VAL A 202 -9.98 -6.14 -4.27
C VAL A 202 -8.48 -5.88 -4.12
N SER A 203 -7.66 -6.32 -5.07
CA SER A 203 -6.22 -6.00 -5.07
C SER A 203 -5.96 -4.50 -5.19
N SER A 204 -6.70 -3.83 -6.07
CA SER A 204 -6.59 -2.38 -6.27
C SER A 204 -7.04 -1.61 -5.03
N LEU A 205 -8.12 -2.07 -4.38
CA LEU A 205 -8.63 -1.48 -3.14
C LEU A 205 -7.60 -1.60 -2.00
N ALA A 206 -6.96 -2.77 -1.85
CA ALA A 206 -5.91 -2.96 -0.84
C ALA A 206 -4.70 -2.07 -1.11
N LEU A 207 -4.23 -2.01 -2.36
CA LEU A 207 -3.09 -1.17 -2.75
C LEU A 207 -3.41 0.32 -2.59
N LEU A 208 -4.62 0.74 -2.92
CA LEU A 208 -5.13 2.10 -2.70
C LEU A 208 -5.11 2.46 -1.21
N MET A 209 -5.65 1.59 -0.35
CA MET A 209 -5.63 1.79 1.11
C MET A 209 -4.19 1.93 1.62
N TYR A 210 -3.31 1.03 1.19
CA TYR A 210 -1.90 1.04 1.55
C TYR A 210 -1.22 2.35 1.16
N VAL A 211 -1.31 2.75 -0.13
CA VAL A 211 -0.67 3.97 -0.63
C VAL A 211 -1.21 5.22 0.05
N LEU A 212 -2.52 5.33 0.27
CA LEU A 212 -3.10 6.50 0.94
C LEU A 212 -2.64 6.62 2.39
N VAL A 213 -2.64 5.51 3.13
CA VAL A 213 -2.18 5.48 4.52
C VAL A 213 -0.75 6.02 4.63
N TYR A 214 0.16 5.50 3.81
CA TYR A 214 1.54 5.95 3.80
C TYR A 214 1.68 7.39 3.31
N ALA A 215 0.96 7.79 2.26
CA ALA A 215 1.00 9.17 1.76
C ALA A 215 0.62 10.21 2.84
N HIS A 216 -0.36 9.90 3.69
CA HIS A 216 -0.72 10.79 4.82
C HIS A 216 0.38 10.82 5.89
N VAL A 217 0.97 9.67 6.24
CA VAL A 217 2.06 9.62 7.24
C VAL A 217 3.31 10.33 6.74
N THR A 218 3.75 10.06 5.50
CA THR A 218 4.90 10.72 4.87
C THR A 218 4.69 12.23 4.81
N ARG A 219 3.48 12.69 4.49
CA ARG A 219 3.15 14.12 4.47
C ARG A 219 3.29 14.76 5.85
N GLU A 220 2.78 14.11 6.91
CA GLU A 220 2.93 14.66 8.26
C GLU A 220 4.39 14.69 8.71
N TRP A 221 5.20 13.74 8.25
CA TRP A 221 6.64 13.74 8.50
C TRP A 221 7.35 14.86 7.74
N ALA A 222 7.06 15.04 6.46
CA ALA A 222 7.60 16.14 5.66
C ALA A 222 7.23 17.51 6.25
N ALA A 223 5.98 17.67 6.74
CA ALA A 223 5.54 18.87 7.44
C ALA A 223 6.30 19.10 8.76
N PHE A 224 6.65 18.03 9.48
CA PHE A 224 7.50 18.12 10.66
C PHE A 224 8.93 18.55 10.30
N ASN A 225 9.51 18.01 9.22
CA ASN A 225 10.83 18.41 8.72
C ASN A 225 10.85 19.88 8.27
N GLU A 226 9.77 20.37 7.64
CA GLU A 226 9.62 21.77 7.29
C GLU A 226 9.54 22.67 8.54
N ASP A 227 8.73 22.30 9.53
CA ASP A 227 8.65 23.02 10.81
C ASP A 227 10.01 23.05 11.53
N LEU A 228 10.76 21.95 11.49
CA LEU A 228 12.08 21.83 12.09
C LEU A 228 13.12 22.69 11.37
N SER A 229 13.12 22.67 10.02
CA SER A 229 14.00 23.49 9.18
C SER A 229 13.71 24.99 9.35
N ASN A 230 12.43 25.37 9.45
CA ASN A 230 12.06 26.75 9.73
C ASN A 230 12.48 27.18 11.14
N ALA A 231 12.30 26.32 12.14
CA ALA A 231 12.76 26.60 13.50
C ALA A 231 14.29 26.73 13.59
N SER A 232 15.04 25.94 12.81
CA SER A 232 16.52 26.01 12.75
C SER A 232 16.98 27.30 12.12
N ARG A 233 16.36 27.70 11.01
CA ARG A 233 16.68 28.95 10.32
C ARG A 233 16.43 30.20 11.18
N ILE A 234 15.37 30.20 11.99
CA ILE A 234 15.00 31.36 12.84
C ILE A 234 15.72 31.29 14.21
N LYS A 235 16.62 30.33 14.44
CA LYS A 235 17.34 30.14 15.72
C LYS A 235 16.42 29.94 16.94
N GLN A 236 15.17 29.55 16.72
CA GLN A 236 14.17 29.36 17.78
C GLN A 236 14.30 28.01 18.50
N LEU A 237 15.13 27.08 18.01
CA LEU A 237 15.42 25.82 18.71
C LEU A 237 16.16 26.00 20.05
N ALA A 238 16.73 27.18 20.31
CA ALA A 238 17.27 27.53 21.63
C ALA A 238 16.20 27.60 22.72
N ALA A 239 14.93 27.84 22.34
CA ALA A 239 13.83 27.89 23.29
C ALA A 239 13.45 26.46 23.72
N GLN A 240 13.78 26.11 24.95
CA GLN A 240 13.52 24.79 25.55
C GLN A 240 12.07 24.32 25.35
N GLY A 241 11.09 25.22 25.47
CA GLY A 241 9.67 24.90 25.28
C GLY A 241 9.32 24.49 23.84
N LEU A 242 9.94 25.08 22.82
CA LEU A 242 9.71 24.70 21.42
C LEU A 242 10.36 23.35 21.10
N LEU A 243 11.60 23.14 21.58
CA LEU A 243 12.33 21.89 21.37
C LEU A 243 11.64 20.70 22.05
N GLN A 244 11.14 20.86 23.28
CA GLN A 244 10.36 19.81 23.95
C GLN A 244 9.07 19.48 23.20
N LYS A 245 8.38 20.49 22.65
CA LYS A 245 7.18 20.28 21.82
C LYS A 245 7.50 19.50 20.53
N LEU A 246 8.59 19.85 19.84
CA LEU A 246 9.06 19.13 18.64
C LEU A 246 9.50 17.70 18.97
N SER A 247 10.22 17.51 20.07
CA SER A 247 10.64 16.19 20.58
C SER A 247 9.44 15.29 20.87
N LYS A 248 8.40 15.81 21.53
CA LYS A 248 7.16 15.07 21.80
C LYS A 248 6.45 14.68 20.50
N ARG A 249 6.34 15.60 19.54
CA ARG A 249 5.74 15.33 18.22
C ARG A 249 6.52 14.27 17.45
N GLN A 250 7.85 14.31 17.48
CA GLN A 250 8.70 13.29 16.86
C GLN A 250 8.42 11.89 17.42
N VAL A 251 8.30 11.75 18.75
CA VAL A 251 7.97 10.45 19.37
C VAL A 251 6.60 9.95 18.95
N GLU A 252 5.59 10.83 18.89
CA GLU A 252 4.25 10.45 18.44
C GLU A 252 4.23 10.05 16.96
N LEU A 253 5.00 10.74 16.11
CA LEU A 253 5.22 10.39 14.72
C LEU A 253 5.93 9.03 14.57
N LEU A 254 7.00 8.75 15.33
CA LEU A 254 7.68 7.44 15.30
C LEU A 254 6.72 6.30 15.70
N ARG A 255 5.89 6.52 16.74
CA ARG A 255 4.86 5.56 17.16
C ARG A 255 3.79 5.36 16.09
N LEU A 256 3.46 6.42 15.33
CA LEU A 256 2.52 6.34 14.21
C LEU A 256 3.08 5.49 13.08
N VAL A 257 4.34 5.73 12.68
CA VAL A 257 5.04 4.94 11.65
C VAL A 257 5.11 3.48 12.06
N LYS A 258 5.56 3.18 13.28
CA LYS A 258 5.62 1.80 13.79
C LYS A 258 4.26 1.11 13.77
N PHE A 259 3.20 1.80 14.20
CA PHE A 259 1.83 1.27 14.17
C PHE A 259 1.36 0.96 12.75
N VAL A 260 1.68 1.80 11.76
CA VAL A 260 1.33 1.55 10.36
C VAL A 260 2.13 0.37 9.82
N SER A 261 3.45 0.38 9.96
CA SER A 261 4.35 -0.69 9.48
C SER A 261 3.92 -2.06 10.00
N GLU A 262 3.66 -2.20 11.31
CA GLU A 262 3.22 -3.48 11.91
C GLU A 262 1.88 -3.99 11.34
N LYS A 263 0.96 -3.08 10.97
CA LYS A 263 -0.37 -3.44 10.46
C LYS A 263 -0.38 -3.73 8.98
N THR A 264 0.59 -3.23 8.22
CA THR A 264 0.69 -3.42 6.77
C THR A 264 1.81 -4.38 6.36
N GLU A 265 2.62 -4.86 7.30
CA GLU A 265 3.76 -5.75 7.08
C GLU A 265 3.43 -6.98 6.22
N LEU A 266 2.37 -7.69 6.62
CA LEU A 266 1.94 -8.91 5.95
C LEU A 266 1.52 -8.64 4.50
N PHE A 267 0.77 -7.56 4.28
CA PHE A 267 0.33 -7.17 2.94
C PHE A 267 1.53 -6.87 2.03
N ALA A 268 2.45 -6.00 2.47
CA ALA A 268 3.60 -5.67 1.63
C ALA A 268 4.46 -6.90 1.36
N SER A 269 4.69 -7.76 2.36
CA SER A 269 5.48 -8.98 2.17
C SER A 269 4.86 -9.94 1.16
N LEU A 270 3.56 -10.24 1.29
CA LEU A 270 2.87 -11.14 0.37
C LEU A 270 2.76 -10.54 -1.03
N SER A 271 2.38 -9.27 -1.15
CA SER A 271 2.26 -8.60 -2.45
C SER A 271 3.61 -8.48 -3.17
N THR A 272 4.70 -8.23 -2.45
CA THR A 272 6.04 -8.25 -3.02
C THR A 272 6.43 -9.65 -3.45
N ALA A 273 6.20 -10.69 -2.64
CA ALA A 273 6.56 -12.05 -3.00
C ALA A 273 5.81 -12.52 -4.26
N PHE A 274 4.50 -12.37 -4.30
CA PHE A 274 3.71 -12.74 -5.47
C PHE A 274 4.02 -11.86 -6.68
N GLY A 275 4.21 -10.55 -6.51
CA GLY A 275 4.61 -9.65 -7.60
C GLY A 275 5.99 -10.00 -8.18
N ALA A 276 6.95 -10.37 -7.34
CA ALA A 276 8.28 -10.81 -7.76
C ALA A 276 8.25 -12.16 -8.49
N LEU A 277 7.43 -13.11 -8.03
CA LEU A 277 7.23 -14.39 -8.71
C LEU A 277 6.55 -14.22 -10.07
N THR A 278 5.52 -13.37 -10.15
CA THR A 278 4.90 -12.99 -11.43
C THR A 278 5.90 -12.35 -12.37
N PHE A 279 6.77 -11.47 -11.86
CA PHE A 279 7.83 -10.85 -12.65
C PHE A 279 8.83 -11.89 -13.19
N ALA A 280 9.28 -12.82 -12.35
CA ALA A 280 10.20 -13.89 -12.72
C ALA A 280 9.59 -14.83 -13.78
N VAL A 281 8.37 -15.30 -13.57
CA VAL A 281 7.69 -16.23 -14.50
C VAL A 281 7.30 -15.52 -15.80
N GLY A 282 6.85 -14.26 -15.74
CA GLY A 282 6.56 -13.49 -16.95
C GLY A 282 7.81 -13.31 -17.83
N LEU A 283 8.99 -13.14 -17.21
CA LEU A 283 10.24 -13.04 -17.95
C LEU A 283 10.62 -14.38 -18.56
N TYR A 284 10.50 -15.47 -17.79
CA TYR A 284 10.69 -16.83 -18.30
C TYR A 284 9.81 -17.07 -19.53
N GLN A 285 8.54 -16.71 -19.46
CA GLN A 285 7.58 -16.88 -20.55
C GLN A 285 8.01 -16.12 -21.81
N ILE A 286 8.30 -14.82 -21.71
CA ILE A 286 8.75 -14.02 -22.86
C ILE A 286 10.06 -14.53 -23.44
N ALA A 287 11.04 -14.87 -22.60
CA ALA A 287 12.37 -15.24 -23.05
C ALA A 287 12.47 -16.69 -23.58
N ALA A 288 11.68 -17.62 -23.03
CA ALA A 288 11.71 -19.03 -23.41
C ALA A 288 10.73 -19.41 -24.52
N PHE A 289 9.70 -18.59 -24.77
CA PHE A 289 8.58 -18.92 -25.67
C PHE A 289 8.19 -17.81 -26.66
N SER A 290 9.01 -16.76 -26.83
CA SER A 290 8.68 -15.63 -27.72
C SER A 290 8.23 -16.01 -29.13
N LYS A 291 8.72 -17.14 -29.67
CA LYS A 291 8.40 -17.65 -31.00
C LYS A 291 7.09 -18.46 -31.06
N GLU A 292 6.68 -19.06 -29.94
CA GLU A 292 5.49 -19.92 -29.85
C GLU A 292 4.23 -19.12 -29.49
N MET A 293 4.40 -17.89 -29.01
CA MET A 293 3.31 -17.05 -28.50
C MET A 293 2.68 -16.19 -29.60
N THR A 294 1.34 -16.10 -29.60
CA THR A 294 0.60 -15.14 -30.44
C THR A 294 0.92 -13.69 -30.03
N LEU A 295 0.74 -12.73 -30.94
CA LEU A 295 0.98 -11.31 -30.66
C LEU A 295 0.20 -10.82 -29.43
N VAL A 296 -1.07 -11.24 -29.31
CA VAL A 296 -1.94 -10.87 -28.20
C VAL A 296 -1.41 -11.43 -26.87
N MET A 297 -1.02 -12.71 -26.85
CA MET A 297 -0.45 -13.35 -25.66
C MET A 297 0.86 -12.69 -25.23
N ASN A 298 1.71 -12.29 -26.17
CA ASN A 298 2.94 -11.54 -25.90
C ASN A 298 2.65 -10.18 -25.25
N ILE A 299 1.66 -9.43 -25.73
CA ILE A 299 1.26 -8.14 -25.14
C ILE A 299 0.78 -8.32 -23.70
N PHE A 300 -0.10 -9.29 -23.43
CA PHE A 300 -0.60 -9.53 -22.09
C PHE A 300 0.48 -10.03 -21.13
N THR A 301 1.37 -10.89 -21.59
CA THR A 301 2.49 -11.37 -20.78
C THR A 301 3.43 -10.21 -20.41
N PHE A 302 3.71 -9.32 -21.38
CA PHE A 302 4.48 -8.11 -21.10
C PHE A 302 3.76 -7.20 -20.10
N LEU A 303 2.44 -7.02 -20.21
CA LEU A 303 1.66 -6.25 -19.24
C LEU A 303 1.70 -6.87 -17.83
N TRP A 304 1.58 -8.20 -17.71
CA TRP A 304 1.68 -8.89 -16.42
C TRP A 304 3.07 -8.81 -15.80
N LEU A 305 4.12 -8.97 -16.61
CA LEU A 305 5.51 -8.77 -16.20
C LEU A 305 5.72 -7.37 -15.61
N ASN A 306 5.28 -6.34 -16.33
CA ASN A 306 5.40 -4.96 -15.85
C ASN A 306 4.52 -4.71 -14.61
N CYS A 307 3.35 -5.35 -14.55
CA CYS A 307 2.47 -5.23 -13.41
C CYS A 307 3.10 -5.79 -12.13
N GLY A 308 3.70 -6.98 -12.19
CA GLY A 308 4.44 -7.57 -11.06
C GLY A 308 5.56 -6.65 -10.57
N MET A 309 6.34 -6.09 -11.49
CA MET A 309 7.37 -5.09 -11.18
C MET A 309 6.80 -3.84 -10.50
N ILE A 310 5.72 -3.27 -11.04
CA ILE A 310 5.08 -2.08 -10.49
C ILE A 310 4.54 -2.33 -9.08
N VAL A 311 3.93 -3.49 -8.83
CA VAL A 311 3.46 -3.87 -7.48
C VAL A 311 4.62 -3.92 -6.49
N VAL A 312 5.75 -4.52 -6.84
CA VAL A 312 6.97 -4.53 -6.01
C VAL A 312 7.48 -3.11 -5.73
N ILE A 313 7.53 -2.25 -6.76
CA ILE A 313 7.98 -0.87 -6.59
C ILE A 313 7.04 -0.09 -5.67
N ILE A 314 5.72 -0.17 -5.88
CA ILE A 314 4.75 0.59 -5.08
C ILE A 314 4.79 0.12 -3.63
N THR A 315 4.80 -1.18 -3.38
CA THR A 315 4.80 -1.75 -2.02
C THR A 315 6.02 -1.30 -1.21
N HIS A 316 7.20 -1.20 -1.83
CA HIS A 316 8.43 -0.80 -1.14
C HIS A 316 8.70 0.70 -1.14
N LYS A 317 8.23 1.44 -2.15
CA LYS A 317 8.43 2.89 -2.24
C LYS A 317 7.76 3.64 -1.08
N GLN A 318 6.62 3.16 -0.61
CA GLN A 318 5.89 3.82 0.48
C GLN A 318 6.68 3.84 1.82
N PRO A 319 7.15 2.70 2.36
CA PRO A 319 7.93 2.69 3.59
C PRO A 319 9.30 3.36 3.42
N SER A 320 9.95 3.21 2.25
CA SER A 320 11.25 3.84 2.03
C SER A 320 11.19 5.37 2.03
N GLN A 321 10.13 5.96 1.48
CA GLN A 321 9.92 7.41 1.55
C GLN A 321 9.84 7.92 2.99
N ILE A 322 9.21 7.17 3.89
CA ILE A 322 9.18 7.53 5.31
C ILE A 322 10.59 7.45 5.91
N GLN A 323 11.37 6.42 5.60
CA GLN A 323 12.74 6.31 6.11
C GLN A 323 13.65 7.44 5.63
N ILE A 324 13.51 7.86 4.37
CA ILE A 324 14.22 9.03 3.84
C ILE A 324 13.87 10.28 4.64
N GLU A 325 12.60 10.51 4.94
CA GLU A 325 12.16 11.66 5.72
C GLU A 325 12.62 11.59 7.19
N ILE A 326 12.68 10.41 7.80
CA ILE A 326 13.25 10.19 9.14
C ILE A 326 14.75 10.52 9.13
N ASN A 327 15.49 10.05 8.13
CA ASN A 327 16.91 10.33 8.00
C ASN A 327 17.18 11.82 7.75
N ASN A 328 16.32 12.48 6.96
CA ASN A 328 16.36 13.93 6.75
C ASN A 328 16.17 14.69 8.07
N THR A 329 15.30 14.21 8.98
CA THR A 329 15.19 14.78 10.34
C THR A 329 16.54 14.72 11.07
N ALA A 330 17.23 13.57 11.04
CA ALA A 330 18.54 13.42 11.69
C ALA A 330 19.57 14.39 11.09
N GLN A 331 19.61 14.50 9.76
CA GLN A 331 20.50 15.42 9.06
C GLN A 331 20.23 16.89 9.41
N LEU A 332 18.95 17.31 9.47
CA LEU A 332 18.58 18.67 9.86
C LEU A 332 18.97 18.99 11.31
N LEU A 333 18.85 18.03 12.22
CA LEU A 333 19.27 18.19 13.62
C LEU A 333 20.79 18.25 13.77
N LEU A 334 21.53 17.44 13.00
CA LEU A 334 23.00 17.41 13.01
C LEU A 334 23.60 18.66 12.35
N ALA A 335 22.99 19.15 11.27
CA ALA A 335 23.42 20.35 10.55
C ALA A 335 23.08 21.66 11.30
N ALA A 336 22.22 21.60 12.31
CA ALA A 336 21.99 22.75 13.17
C ALA A 336 23.21 22.95 14.08
N ASP A 337 24.03 23.98 13.80
CA ASP A 337 25.22 24.40 14.57
C ASP A 337 24.99 24.63 16.09
N TYR A 338 23.73 24.53 16.55
CA TYR A 338 23.33 24.60 17.95
C TYR A 338 23.97 23.55 18.84
N SER A 339 24.26 22.39 18.27
CA SER A 339 24.90 21.28 18.97
C SER A 339 26.30 21.73 19.50
N GLN A 340 26.98 22.63 18.78
CA GLN A 340 28.29 23.15 19.16
C GLN A 340 28.24 24.48 19.94
N ILE A 341 27.13 25.23 19.87
CA ILE A 341 27.04 26.63 20.37
C ILE A 341 26.19 26.76 21.66
N SER A 342 25.29 25.80 21.95
CA SER A 342 24.41 25.85 23.12
C SER A 342 25.17 25.63 24.43
N LYS A 343 25.17 26.61 25.33
CA LYS A 343 25.65 26.46 26.73
C LYS A 343 24.69 25.65 27.62
N ASP A 344 23.48 25.36 27.14
CA ASP A 344 22.45 24.66 27.89
C ASP A 344 22.51 23.15 27.65
N ASN A 345 22.88 22.42 28.71
CA ASN A 345 23.05 20.96 28.72
C ASN A 345 21.71 20.23 28.50
N GLU A 346 20.58 20.82 28.89
CA GLU A 346 19.27 20.19 28.70
C GLU A 346 18.82 20.22 27.23
N VAL A 347 19.04 21.34 26.55
CA VAL A 347 18.75 21.50 25.12
C VAL A 347 19.60 20.54 24.28
N TRP A 348 20.89 20.41 24.62
CA TRP A 348 21.80 19.44 23.99
C TRP A 348 21.28 18.00 24.15
N LYS A 349 20.96 17.57 25.38
CA LYS A 349 20.46 16.22 25.66
C LYS A 349 19.17 15.89 24.90
N ILE A 350 18.25 16.86 24.80
CA ILE A 350 17.01 16.66 24.03
C ILE A 350 17.31 16.51 22.55
N CYS A 351 18.20 17.34 21.99
CA CYS A 351 18.60 17.26 20.58
C CYS A 351 19.28 15.91 20.28
N GLN A 352 20.23 15.49 21.13
CA GLN A 352 20.91 14.20 21.00
C GLN A 352 19.91 13.04 21.07
N SER A 353 18.95 13.08 22.00
CA SER A 353 17.87 12.08 22.08
C SER A 353 16.99 12.07 20.83
N MET A 354 16.73 13.23 20.21
CA MET A 354 15.98 13.30 18.95
C MET A 354 16.76 12.70 17.77
N VAL A 355 18.08 12.93 17.71
CA VAL A 355 18.98 12.35 16.70
C VAL A 355 19.10 10.84 16.89
N ASP A 356 19.36 10.38 18.11
CA ASP A 356 19.49 8.95 18.44
C ASP A 356 18.23 8.19 18.06
N ARG A 357 17.05 8.76 18.36
CA ARG A 357 15.77 8.17 17.95
C ARG A 357 15.56 8.18 16.45
N ALA A 358 15.98 9.22 15.73
CA ALA A 358 15.85 9.22 14.27
C ALA A 358 16.77 8.16 13.62
N LEU A 359 17.99 7.98 14.13
CA LEU A 359 18.98 7.05 13.57
C LEU A 359 18.77 5.58 13.98
N HIS A 360 18.32 5.34 15.22
CA HIS A 360 18.26 3.98 15.79
C HIS A 360 16.82 3.48 16.05
N SER A 361 15.78 4.21 15.62
CA SER A 361 14.42 3.71 15.82
C SER A 361 14.13 2.50 14.94
N SER A 362 13.54 1.46 15.55
CA SER A 362 13.05 0.26 14.85
C SER A 362 11.74 0.55 14.08
N THR A 363 11.69 1.62 13.30
CA THR A 363 10.52 1.98 12.47
C THR A 363 10.52 1.31 11.12
N GLU A 364 11.60 0.59 10.79
CA GLU A 364 11.72 -0.20 9.58
C GLU A 364 10.66 -1.30 9.50
N MET A 365 10.16 -1.51 8.29
CA MET A 365 9.23 -2.58 7.96
C MET A 365 10.03 -3.80 7.55
N TYR A 366 9.65 -5.00 7.98
CA TYR A 366 10.38 -6.23 7.63
C TYR A 366 9.65 -7.00 6.53
N PHE A 367 10.38 -7.37 5.48
CA PHE A 367 9.93 -8.32 4.47
C PHE A 367 9.98 -9.73 5.03
N LEU A 368 8.81 -10.39 5.07
CA LEU A 368 8.62 -11.74 5.63
C LEU A 368 9.22 -11.90 7.04
N ARG A 369 9.23 -10.82 7.84
CA ARG A 369 9.87 -10.74 9.18
C ARG A 369 11.37 -11.04 9.21
N ALA A 370 12.04 -11.11 8.06
CA ALA A 370 13.43 -11.52 7.95
C ALA A 370 14.36 -10.38 7.51
N TYR A 371 13.92 -9.54 6.57
CA TYR A 371 14.77 -8.50 5.97
C TYR A 371 14.17 -7.11 6.17
N ALA A 372 14.95 -6.17 6.71
CA ALA A 372 14.52 -4.78 6.77
C ALA A 372 14.34 -4.18 5.36
N MET A 373 13.18 -3.56 5.12
CA MET A 373 12.86 -2.88 3.88
C MET A 373 13.51 -1.49 3.87
N ASP A 374 14.75 -1.45 3.37
CA ASP A 374 15.48 -0.23 3.12
C ASP A 374 15.13 0.39 1.74
N GLN A 375 15.55 1.62 1.48
CA GLN A 375 15.38 2.35 0.22
C GLN A 375 15.84 1.56 -1.01
N TYR A 376 16.88 0.74 -0.85
CA TYR A 376 17.43 -0.07 -1.94
C TYR A 376 16.81 -1.46 -2.06
N PHE A 377 15.90 -1.84 -1.17
CA PHE A 377 15.36 -3.20 -1.12
C PHE A 377 14.55 -3.55 -2.38
N SER A 378 13.81 -2.61 -2.94
CA SER A 378 13.12 -2.79 -4.24
C SER A 378 14.09 -3.10 -5.38
N HIS A 379 15.23 -2.42 -5.44
CA HIS A 379 16.26 -2.70 -6.44
C HIS A 379 16.84 -4.10 -6.26
N LYS A 380 17.04 -4.56 -5.02
CA LYS A 380 17.50 -5.94 -4.74
C LYS A 380 16.48 -6.97 -5.23
N VAL A 381 15.19 -6.80 -4.91
CA VAL A 381 14.13 -7.72 -5.37
C VAL A 381 14.02 -7.72 -6.89
N LEU A 382 14.06 -6.54 -7.52
CA LEU A 382 14.02 -6.40 -8.98
C LEU A 382 15.29 -6.88 -9.68
N PHE A 383 16.39 -7.09 -8.96
CA PHE A 383 17.57 -7.75 -9.48
C PHE A 383 17.47 -9.28 -9.36
N ILE A 384 16.94 -9.78 -8.24
CA ILE A 384 16.81 -11.23 -7.99
C ILE A 384 15.74 -11.87 -8.87
N ALA A 385 14.53 -11.31 -8.90
CA ALA A 385 13.39 -11.88 -9.62
C ALA A 385 13.66 -12.16 -11.12
N PRO A 386 14.22 -11.24 -11.93
CA PRO A 386 14.51 -11.53 -13.33
C PRO A 386 15.65 -12.55 -13.48
N ASN A 387 16.63 -12.57 -12.58
CA ASN A 387 17.68 -13.59 -12.61
C ASN A 387 17.12 -15.00 -12.36
N VAL A 388 16.11 -15.15 -11.50
CA VAL A 388 15.38 -16.42 -11.35
C VAL A 388 14.68 -16.79 -12.67
N GLY A 389 14.00 -15.83 -13.31
CA GLY A 389 13.40 -16.05 -14.63
C GLY A 389 14.42 -16.50 -15.69
N SER A 390 15.56 -15.83 -15.76
CA SER A 390 16.68 -16.19 -16.66
C SER A 390 17.26 -17.58 -16.36
N LEU A 391 17.37 -17.96 -15.08
CA LEU A 391 17.82 -19.29 -14.68
C LEU A 391 16.84 -20.37 -15.19
N MET A 392 15.54 -20.14 -15.06
CA MET A 392 14.52 -21.05 -15.60
C MET A 392 14.64 -21.19 -17.12
N VAL A 393 14.94 -20.11 -17.85
CA VAL A 393 15.21 -20.14 -19.30
C VAL A 393 16.42 -21.03 -19.61
N MET A 394 17.50 -20.91 -18.83
CA MET A 394 18.69 -21.74 -18.99
C MET A 394 18.39 -23.21 -18.75
N LEU A 395 17.69 -23.55 -17.65
CA LEU A 395 17.32 -24.93 -17.32
C LEU A 395 16.50 -25.57 -18.44
N LYS A 396 15.50 -24.86 -18.98
CA LYS A 396 14.71 -25.31 -20.13
C LYS A 396 15.61 -25.56 -21.35
N LYS A 397 16.51 -24.62 -21.68
CA LYS A 397 17.41 -24.76 -22.84
C LYS A 397 18.43 -25.89 -22.68
N MET A 398 18.79 -26.26 -21.46
CA MET A 398 19.68 -27.38 -21.16
C MET A 398 18.99 -28.74 -21.25
N GLY A 399 17.68 -28.80 -21.52
CA GLY A 399 16.93 -30.05 -21.66
C GLY A 399 16.71 -30.79 -20.34
N VAL A 400 16.78 -30.08 -19.21
CA VAL A 400 16.34 -30.60 -17.91
C VAL A 400 14.80 -30.48 -17.90
N GLU A 401 14.14 -31.43 -18.55
CA GLU A 401 12.67 -31.60 -18.52
C GLU A 401 12.24 -32.63 -17.46
#